data_AF-A0A2V6YMS7-F1
#
_entry.id   AF-A0A2V6YMS7-F1
#
_cell.length_a   1.000
_cell.length_b   1.000
_cell.length_c   1.000
_cell.angle_alpha   90.00
_cell.angle_beta   90.00
_cell.angle_gamma   90.00
#
_symmetry.space_group_name_H-M   'P 1'
#
loop_
_entity.id
_entity.type
_entity.pdbx_description
1 polymer ?
#
loop_
_entity_poly.entity_id
_entity_poly.type
_entity_poly.pdbx_seq_one_letter_code
_entity_poly.pdbx_strand_id
1 'polypeptide(L)'
;ARLLSDYFRTLAAGLGDPGYEMVLHTAPNLRSRILQGDWATIRDDYHWHLEVVVQPEHANRVGGIFVNETAPEVSAGRLRDAWPRVSGEG
;
A
#
# COMPACT_ATOMS: atom_id res chain seq x y z
N ALA A 1 -13.24 -6.28 2.46
CA ALA A 1 -13.11 -4.81 2.39
C ALA A 1 -12.81 -4.13 3.74
N ARG A 2 -13.22 -4.68 4.90
CA ARG A 2 -13.10 -4.03 6.22
C ARG A 2 -11.72 -3.44 6.54
N LEU A 3 -10.63 -4.18 6.36
CA LEU A 3 -9.27 -3.70 6.63
C LEU A 3 -8.93 -2.43 5.85
N LEU A 4 -9.24 -2.41 4.56
CA LEU A 4 -8.97 -1.27 3.70
C LEU A 4 -9.85 -0.07 4.06
N SER A 5 -11.12 -0.31 4.41
CA SER A 5 -12.01 0.74 4.91
C SER A 5 -11.54 1.33 6.23
N ASP A 6 -11.05 0.50 7.16
CA ASP A 6 -10.49 0.94 8.44
C ASP A 6 -9.20 1.75 8.22
N TYR A 7 -8.36 1.32 7.28
CA TYR A 7 -7.16 2.07 6.88
C TYR A 7 -7.52 3.47 6.35
N PHE A 8 -8.45 3.60 5.40
CA PHE A 8 -8.85 4.91 4.88
C PHE A 8 -9.56 5.78 5.93
N ARG A 9 -10.36 5.18 6.82
CA ARG A 9 -10.90 5.91 7.98
C ARG A 9 -9.80 6.43 8.90
N THR A 10 -8.74 5.64 9.10
CA THR A 10 -7.57 6.05 9.89
C THR A 10 -6.87 7.24 9.24
N LEU A 11 -6.69 7.22 7.92
CA LEU A 11 -6.11 8.34 7.18
C LEU A 11 -6.96 9.61 7.35
N ALA A 12 -8.27 9.51 7.13
CA ALA A 12 -9.19 10.63 7.19
C ALA A 12 -9.30 11.24 8.59
N ALA A 13 -9.51 10.41 9.62
CA ALA A 13 -9.80 10.88 10.97
C ALA A 13 -8.54 11.09 11.84
N GLY A 14 -7.47 10.33 11.59
CA GLY A 14 -6.31 10.27 12.46
C GLY A 14 -5.02 10.86 11.89
N LEU A 15 -4.94 11.06 10.57
CA LEU A 15 -3.72 11.51 9.89
C LEU A 15 -3.94 12.71 8.95
N GLY A 16 -5.03 13.45 9.16
CA GLY A 16 -5.27 14.74 8.49
C GLY A 16 -5.80 14.63 7.07
N ASP A 17 -6.44 13.51 6.72
CA ASP A 17 -7.07 13.28 5.41
C ASP A 17 -6.16 13.61 4.20
N PRO A 18 -4.98 12.96 4.11
CA PRO A 18 -4.06 13.21 3.01
C PRO A 18 -4.63 12.71 1.68
N GLY A 19 -4.29 13.42 0.59
CA GLY A 19 -4.42 12.86 -0.75
C GLY A 19 -3.64 11.55 -0.88
N TYR A 20 -4.13 10.61 -1.70
CA TYR A 20 -3.50 9.30 -1.84
C TYR A 20 -3.61 8.75 -3.27
N GLU A 21 -2.66 7.88 -3.61
CA GLU A 21 -2.72 6.98 -4.76
C GLU A 21 -2.84 5.53 -4.25
N MET A 22 -3.74 4.74 -4.84
CA MET A 22 -3.88 3.31 -4.54
C MET A 22 -3.64 2.49 -5.80
N VAL A 23 -2.75 1.51 -5.70
CA VAL A 23 -2.35 0.65 -6.83
C VAL A 23 -2.59 -0.82 -6.48
N LEU A 24 -3.19 -1.56 -7.42
CA LEU A 24 -3.24 -3.01 -7.37
C LEU A 24 -2.04 -3.58 -8.13
N HIS A 25 -1.14 -4.22 -7.39
CA HIS A 25 -0.08 -5.03 -7.96
C HIS A 25 -0.60 -6.46 -8.09
N THR A 26 -0.75 -6.93 -9.32
CA THR A 26 -1.17 -8.29 -9.63
C THR A 26 -0.30 -8.91 -10.71
N ALA A 27 -0.40 -10.24 -10.84
CA ALA A 27 0.37 -10.98 -11.83
C ALA A 27 0.05 -10.48 -13.25
N PRO A 28 1.02 -10.54 -14.18
CA PRO A 28 0.75 -10.23 -15.57
C PRO A 28 -0.33 -11.15 -16.13
N ASN A 29 -0.97 -10.73 -17.22
CA ASN A 29 -1.95 -11.58 -17.89
C ASN A 29 -1.26 -12.79 -18.53
N LEU A 30 -1.29 -13.93 -17.83
CA LEU A 30 -0.65 -15.18 -18.27
C LEU A 30 -1.30 -15.81 -19.52
N ARG A 31 -2.49 -15.34 -19.93
CA ARG A 31 -3.12 -15.73 -21.20
C ARG A 31 -2.60 -14.88 -22.38
N SER A 32 -1.76 -13.87 -22.13
CA SER A 32 -1.12 -13.08 -23.18
C SER A 32 -0.10 -13.92 -23.94
N ARG A 33 -0.22 -13.95 -25.27
CA ARG A 33 0.58 -14.80 -26.18
C ARG A 33 2.07 -14.44 -26.27
N ILE A 34 2.49 -13.35 -25.62
CA ILE A 34 3.82 -12.75 -25.76
C ILE A 34 4.88 -13.45 -24.87
N LEU A 35 4.47 -14.15 -23.81
CA LEU A 35 5.36 -14.46 -22.68
C LEU A 35 5.40 -15.96 -22.33
N GLN A 36 5.30 -16.83 -23.34
CA GLN A 36 5.30 -18.27 -23.11
C GLN A 36 6.69 -18.71 -22.59
N GLY A 37 6.79 -18.97 -21.29
CA GLY A 37 8.01 -19.44 -20.62
C GLY A 37 8.62 -18.46 -19.60
N ASP A 38 8.44 -17.16 -19.77
CA ASP A 38 9.09 -16.13 -18.94
C ASP A 38 8.55 -16.05 -17.50
N TRP A 39 7.38 -16.65 -17.24
CA TRP A 39 6.68 -16.60 -15.96
C TRP A 39 6.45 -18.00 -15.37
N ALA A 40 7.35 -18.95 -15.64
CA ALA A 40 7.18 -20.34 -15.22
C ALA A 40 7.02 -20.51 -13.69
N THR A 41 7.69 -19.66 -12.90
CA THR A 41 7.69 -19.68 -11.43
C THR A 41 6.78 -18.62 -10.81
N ILE A 42 5.96 -17.89 -11.60
CA ILE A 42 5.16 -16.76 -11.11
C ILE A 42 4.20 -17.12 -9.96
N ARG A 43 3.81 -18.39 -9.87
CA ARG A 43 2.95 -18.89 -8.79
C ARG A 43 3.70 -19.03 -7.46
N ASP A 44 5.02 -19.15 -7.52
CA ASP A 44 5.90 -19.40 -6.39
C ASP A 44 6.63 -18.12 -5.94
N ASP A 45 6.92 -17.19 -6.86
CA ASP A 45 7.72 -15.99 -6.59
C ASP A 45 6.92 -14.67 -6.49
N TYR A 46 5.63 -14.66 -6.84
CA TYR A 46 4.79 -13.47 -6.82
C TYR A 46 3.57 -13.60 -5.91
N HIS A 47 3.31 -12.54 -5.14
CA HIS A 47 2.10 -12.39 -4.33
C HIS A 47 1.46 -11.04 -4.63
N TRP A 48 0.17 -11.03 -4.97
CA TRP A 48 -0.55 -9.78 -5.23
C TRP A 48 -0.63 -8.96 -3.94
N HIS A 49 -0.62 -7.64 -4.08
CA HIS A 49 -0.89 -6.76 -2.95
C HIS A 49 -1.50 -5.44 -3.42
N LEU A 50 -2.05 -4.70 -2.47
CA LEU A 50 -2.45 -3.30 -2.65
C LEU A 50 -1.36 -2.41 -2.06
N GLU A 51 -1.00 -1.36 -2.77
CA GLU A 51 -0.13 -0.30 -2.29
C GLU A 51 -0.93 0.98 -2.13
N VAL A 52 -0.76 1.69 -1.02
CA VAL A 52 -1.31 3.03 -0.83
C VAL A 52 -0.18 3.98 -0.49
N VAL A 53 0.01 4.99 -1.34
CA VAL A 53 0.98 6.07 -1.14
C VAL A 53 0.21 7.31 -0.74
N VAL A 54 0.43 7.79 0.48
CA VAL A 54 -0.12 9.06 0.97
C VAL A 54 0.79 10.20 0.53
N GLN A 55 0.18 11.34 0.17
CA GLN A 55 0.89 12.54 -0.29
C GLN A 55 1.90 12.25 -1.41
N PRO A 56 1.51 11.56 -2.50
CA PRO A 56 2.44 11.18 -3.57
C PRO A 56 3.13 12.39 -4.22
N GLU A 57 2.52 13.58 -4.18
CA GLU A 57 3.09 14.84 -4.62
C GLU A 57 4.31 15.30 -3.79
N HIS A 58 4.47 14.78 -2.57
CA HIS A 58 5.61 15.05 -1.68
C HIS A 58 6.71 13.98 -1.79
N ALA A 59 6.59 13.02 -2.71
CA ALA A 59 7.57 11.97 -2.88
C ALA A 59 8.90 12.52 -3.46
N ASN A 60 9.94 12.56 -2.62
CA ASN A 60 11.28 12.95 -3.05
C ASN A 60 11.92 11.85 -3.89
N ARG A 61 12.45 12.24 -5.07
CA ARG A 61 13.11 11.32 -6.01
C ARG A 61 14.43 11.88 -6.51
N VAL A 62 15.45 11.02 -6.58
CA VAL A 62 16.75 11.31 -7.18
C VAL A 62 17.06 10.22 -8.20
N GLY A 63 17.08 10.56 -9.49
CA GLY A 63 17.41 9.60 -10.56
C GLY A 63 16.51 8.37 -10.64
N GLY A 64 15.23 8.48 -10.24
CA GLY A 64 14.28 7.36 -10.19
C GLY A 64 14.28 6.58 -8.87
N ILE A 65 15.14 6.95 -7.91
CA ILE A 65 15.17 6.38 -6.55
C ILE A 65 14.32 7.25 -5.64
N PHE A 66 13.40 6.64 -4.90
CA PHE A 66 12.63 7.31 -3.86
C PHE A 66 13.47 7.52 -2.60
N VAL A 67 13.37 8.71 -2.00
CA VAL A 67 13.95 9.02 -0.69
C VAL A 67 12.81 9.06 0.32
N ASN A 68 12.80 8.11 1.26
CA ASN A 68 11.82 8.10 2.33
C ASN A 68 12.35 8.88 3.54
N GLU A 69 11.70 9.99 3.86
CA GLU A 69 12.08 10.84 5.00
C GLU A 69 11.63 10.28 6.35
N THR A 70 10.63 9.39 6.36
CA THR A 70 10.10 8.78 7.58
C THR A 70 10.32 7.28 7.56
N ALA A 71 11.13 6.79 8.49
CA ALA A 71 11.39 5.36 8.64
C ALA A 71 10.07 4.56 8.79
N PRO A 72 9.97 3.36 8.19
CA PRO A 72 8.75 2.57 8.19
C PRO A 72 8.25 2.22 9.60
N GLU A 73 9.15 2.08 10.58
CA GLU A 73 8.83 1.82 11.99
C GLU A 73 8.04 2.98 12.61
N VAL A 74 8.44 4.21 12.28
CA VAL A 74 7.76 5.44 12.73
C VAL A 74 6.39 5.54 12.09
N SER A 75 6.29 5.32 10.78
CA SER A 75 5.02 5.32 10.05
C SER A 75 4.06 4.26 10.57
N ALA A 76 4.56 3.03 10.81
CA ALA A 76 3.77 1.95 11.38
C ALA A 76 3.31 2.25 12.81
N GLY A 77 4.13 2.95 13.62
CA GLY A 77 3.75 3.45 14.93
C GLY A 77 2.58 4.42 14.86
N ARG A 78 2.72 5.48 14.04
CA ARG A 78 1.68 6.49 13.83
C ARG A 78 0.37 5.87 13.35
N LEU A 79 0.44 4.94 12.40
CA LEU A 79 -0.75 4.24 11.89
C LEU A 79 -1.43 3.40 12.98
N ARG A 80 -0.65 2.68 13.82
CA ARG A 80 -1.18 1.91 14.95
C ARG A 80 -1.86 2.78 16.00
N ASP A 81 -1.25 3.93 16.30
CA ASP A 81 -1.78 4.85 17.32
C ASP A 81 -3.09 5.50 16.85
N ALA A 82 -3.20 5.79 15.56
CA ALA A 82 -4.40 6.34 14.94
C ALA A 82 -5.47 5.28 14.61
N TRP A 83 -5.10 3.99 14.59
CA TRP A 83 -5.99 2.92 14.13
C TRP A 83 -7.26 2.87 15.00
N PRO A 84 -8.47 2.77 14.40
CA PRO A 84 -9.71 2.65 15.13
C PRO A 84 -9.61 1.46 16.09
N ARG A 85 -9.59 1.74 17.39
CA ARG A 85 -9.83 0.69 18.37
C ARG A 85 -11.26 0.26 18.18
N VAL A 86 -11.48 -1.04 17.96
CA VAL A 86 -12.82 -1.60 18.06
C VAL A 86 -13.32 -1.20 19.44
N SER A 87 -14.31 -0.31 19.49
CA SER A 87 -15.08 -0.08 20.70
C SER A 87 -15.67 -1.44 21.06
N GLY A 88 -15.07 -2.10 22.04
CA GLY A 88 -15.71 -3.26 22.66
C GLY A 88 -16.97 -2.74 23.31
N GLU A 89 -18.09 -2.89 22.61
CA GLU A 89 -19.39 -2.85 23.25
C GLU A 89 -19.51 -4.13 24.09
N GLY A 90 -19.76 -3.96 25.37
CA GLY A 90 -20.30 -5.00 26.23
C GLY A 90 -21.78 -5.23 25.97
#